data_AF-W4URE9-F1
#
_entry.id   AF-W4URE9-F1
#
_cell.length_a   1.000
_cell.length_b   1.000
_cell.length_c   1.000
_cell.angle_alpha   90.00
_cell.angle_beta   90.00
_cell.angle_gamma   90.00
#
_symmetry.space_group_name_H-M   'P 1'
#
loop_
_entity.id
_entity.type
_entity.pdbx_description
1 polymer ?
#
loop_
_entity_poly.entity_id
_entity_poly.type
_entity_poly.pdbx_seq_one_letter_code
_entity_poly.pdbx_strand_id
1 'polypeptide(L)'
;MKVLFAWMALNLCSLFSVWGGETAYLFSYFINDSKDGLHLAYSYDGLTWTPLNGGKSYLTPAVGKDKLMRDPSICQSPDGTFHMVWTSSWTDRIIGYASSRDLIHWSEQQAIPVMMHEPAAHNCWAPELYYDEPTQTYYIFWATTIPGRHKKVATSESEKAESSDVLCYD
;
A
#
# COMPACT_ATOMS: atom_id res chain seq x y z
N MET A 1 -33.76 -34.93 -61.35
CA MET A 1 -32.67 -34.97 -60.35
C MET A 1 -32.10 -33.56 -60.17
N LYS A 2 -32.44 -32.86 -59.09
CA LYS A 2 -31.72 -31.68 -58.59
C LYS A 2 -31.85 -31.69 -57.07
N VAL A 3 -30.80 -32.10 -56.37
CA VAL A 3 -30.71 -32.09 -54.90
C VAL A 3 -30.05 -30.77 -54.54
N LEU A 4 -30.78 -29.86 -53.88
CA LEU A 4 -30.20 -28.66 -53.27
C LEU A 4 -29.85 -29.00 -51.82
N PHE A 5 -28.55 -29.03 -51.50
CA PHE A 5 -28.07 -29.04 -50.12
C PHE A 5 -28.03 -27.60 -49.61
N ALA A 6 -28.97 -27.25 -48.73
CA ALA A 6 -28.90 -26.02 -47.95
C ALA A 6 -27.88 -26.23 -46.82
N TRP A 7 -26.70 -25.63 -46.97
CA TRP A 7 -25.70 -25.57 -45.91
C TRP A 7 -26.16 -24.56 -44.86
N MET A 8 -26.76 -25.08 -43.80
CA MET A 8 -27.10 -24.31 -42.61
C MET A 8 -25.82 -24.15 -41.78
N ALA A 9 -25.13 -23.02 -41.95
CA ALA A 9 -23.99 -22.67 -41.13
C ALA A 9 -24.46 -22.39 -39.69
N LEU A 10 -24.31 -23.37 -38.80
CA LEU A 10 -24.39 -23.15 -37.35
C LEU A 10 -23.29 -22.16 -36.96
N ASN A 11 -23.68 -20.91 -36.77
CA ASN A 11 -22.88 -19.96 -36.01
C ASN A 11 -22.92 -20.41 -34.54
N LEU A 12 -21.94 -21.23 -34.13
CA LEU A 12 -21.64 -21.40 -32.71
C LEU A 12 -21.13 -20.06 -32.18
N CYS A 13 -22.03 -19.28 -31.60
CA CYS A 13 -21.67 -18.20 -30.71
C CYS A 13 -20.98 -18.86 -29.50
N SER A 14 -19.65 -18.86 -29.48
CA SER A 14 -18.88 -19.21 -28.30
C SER A 14 -19.20 -18.19 -27.22
N LEU A 15 -20.11 -18.57 -26.30
CA LEU A 15 -20.23 -17.93 -25.01
C LEU A 15 -18.92 -18.19 -24.27
N PHE A 16 -17.97 -17.26 -24.39
CA PHE A 16 -16.90 -17.17 -23.41
C PHE A 16 -17.55 -16.75 -22.11
N SER A 17 -17.92 -17.74 -21.29
CA SER A 17 -18.10 -17.49 -19.87
C SER A 17 -16.79 -16.91 -19.37
N VAL A 18 -16.76 -15.61 -19.06
CA VAL A 18 -15.71 -15.04 -18.24
C VAL A 18 -15.86 -15.72 -16.89
N TRP A 19 -15.01 -16.71 -16.63
CA TRP A 19 -14.85 -17.22 -15.28
C TRP A 19 -14.30 -16.04 -14.47
N GLY A 20 -15.11 -15.55 -13.52
CA GLY A 20 -14.63 -14.58 -12.55
C GLY A 20 -13.38 -15.18 -11.90
N GLY A 21 -12.25 -14.48 -12.01
CA GLY A 21 -11.00 -14.95 -11.41
C GLY A 21 -11.18 -15.18 -9.92
N GLU A 22 -10.50 -16.19 -9.39
CA GLU A 22 -10.46 -16.42 -7.95
C GLU A 22 -10.02 -15.13 -7.22
N THR A 23 -10.72 -14.78 -6.14
CA THR A 23 -10.34 -13.64 -5.31
C THR A 23 -8.95 -13.89 -4.74
N ALA A 24 -8.05 -12.93 -4.93
CA ALA A 24 -6.71 -12.96 -4.38
C ALA A 24 -6.53 -11.85 -3.35
N TYR A 25 -5.68 -12.10 -2.36
CA TYR A 25 -5.11 -11.09 -1.48
C TYR A 25 -3.99 -10.36 -2.21
N LEU A 26 -3.88 -9.05 -1.97
CA LEU A 26 -2.79 -8.20 -2.42
C LEU A 26 -1.97 -7.77 -1.21
N PHE A 27 -0.64 -7.77 -1.35
CA PHE A 27 0.28 -7.31 -0.32
C PHE A 27 1.22 -6.26 -0.89
N SER A 28 1.21 -5.08 -0.29
CA SER A 28 2.19 -4.02 -0.54
C SER A 28 3.39 -4.22 0.38
N TYR A 29 4.59 -4.20 -0.18
CA TYR A 29 5.81 -4.47 0.57
C TYR A 29 6.99 -3.63 0.08
N PHE A 30 8.04 -3.61 0.90
CA PHE A 30 9.29 -2.90 0.66
C PHE A 30 10.47 -3.86 0.81
N ILE A 31 11.55 -3.59 0.07
CA ILE A 31 12.81 -4.36 0.11
C ILE A 31 14.00 -3.41 -0.03
N ASN A 32 15.23 -3.96 0.02
CA ASN A 32 16.46 -3.22 -0.25
C ASN A 32 16.61 -1.96 0.62
N ASP A 33 16.44 -2.12 1.93
CA ASP A 33 16.47 -1.02 2.91
C ASP A 33 15.48 0.12 2.57
N SER A 34 14.36 -0.26 1.97
CA SER A 34 13.24 0.61 1.59
C SER A 34 13.55 1.63 0.49
N LYS A 35 14.66 1.47 -0.24
CA LYS A 35 15.07 2.41 -1.31
C LYS A 35 14.56 2.07 -2.70
N ASP A 36 14.11 0.84 -2.91
CA ASP A 36 13.71 0.36 -4.25
C ASP A 36 12.29 0.84 -4.62
N GLY A 37 11.42 1.01 -3.62
CA GLY A 37 10.08 1.56 -3.78
C GLY A 37 8.96 0.59 -3.47
N LEU A 38 7.80 0.82 -4.08
CA LEU A 38 6.61 -0.01 -3.91
C LEU A 38 6.78 -1.34 -4.65
N HIS A 39 6.63 -2.45 -3.94
CA HIS A 39 6.43 -3.75 -4.55
C HIS A 39 5.07 -4.33 -4.17
N LEU A 40 4.52 -5.16 -5.04
CA LEU A 40 3.24 -5.83 -4.83
C LEU A 40 3.39 -7.32 -5.01
N ALA A 41 2.73 -8.10 -4.17
CA ALA A 41 2.61 -9.54 -4.28
C ALA A 41 1.15 -9.94 -4.17
N TYR A 42 0.79 -11.09 -4.74
CA TYR A 42 -0.54 -11.67 -4.60
C TYR A 42 -0.48 -13.04 -3.93
N SER A 43 -1.60 -13.43 -3.34
CA SER A 43 -1.78 -14.75 -2.74
C SER A 43 -3.25 -15.17 -2.84
N TYR A 44 -3.51 -16.45 -3.11
CA TYR A 44 -4.87 -17.00 -3.05
C TYR A 44 -5.23 -17.55 -1.67
N ASP A 45 -4.24 -17.88 -0.84
CA ASP A 45 -4.40 -18.50 0.49
C ASP A 45 -4.01 -17.57 1.66
N GLY A 46 -3.40 -16.42 1.37
CA GLY A 46 -2.86 -15.47 2.35
C GLY A 46 -1.56 -15.93 3.01
N LEU A 47 -1.02 -17.10 2.63
CA LEU A 47 0.17 -17.73 3.22
C LEU A 47 1.33 -17.78 2.23
N THR A 48 1.04 -18.12 0.97
CA THR A 48 2.00 -18.24 -0.11
C THR A 48 1.90 -17.02 -1.02
N TRP A 49 2.96 -16.21 -1.03
CA TRP A 49 2.98 -14.94 -1.75
C TRP A 49 3.85 -15.01 -3.00
N THR A 50 3.29 -14.60 -4.14
CA THR A 50 3.99 -14.51 -5.41
C THR A 50 4.21 -13.05 -5.78
N PRO A 51 5.47 -12.59 -5.98
CA PRO A 51 5.74 -11.23 -6.42
C PRO A 51 5.10 -10.93 -7.78
N LEU A 52 4.44 -9.78 -7.88
CA LEU A 52 3.95 -9.24 -9.15
C LEU A 52 5.06 -8.51 -9.90
N ASN A 53 4.87 -8.24 -11.19
CA ASN A 53 5.83 -7.53 -12.06
C ASN A 53 7.26 -8.13 -12.03
N GLY A 54 7.36 -9.45 -11.84
CA GLY A 54 8.65 -10.14 -11.69
C GLY A 54 9.48 -9.63 -10.51
N GLY A 55 8.83 -9.09 -9.47
CA GLY A 55 9.48 -8.51 -8.30
C GLY A 55 10.00 -7.09 -8.49
N LYS A 56 9.77 -6.45 -9.64
CA LYS A 56 10.21 -5.06 -9.88
C LYS A 56 9.31 -4.05 -9.17
N SER A 57 9.91 -2.95 -8.76
CA SER A 57 9.22 -1.81 -8.15
C SER A 57 8.22 -1.17 -9.11
N TYR A 58 7.06 -0.76 -8.58
CA TYR A 58 6.00 -0.02 -9.27
C TYR A 58 6.14 1.48 -9.10
N LEU A 59 6.79 1.94 -8.03
CA LEU A 59 6.94 3.35 -7.73
C LEU A 59 8.21 3.59 -6.92
N THR A 60 9.19 4.28 -7.51
CA THR A 60 10.43 4.68 -6.82
C THR A 60 10.18 5.88 -5.90
N PRO A 61 10.69 5.91 -4.66
CA PRO A 61 10.45 7.01 -3.72
C PRO A 61 11.10 8.32 -4.17
N ALA A 62 10.36 9.41 -4.03
CA ALA A 62 10.81 10.78 -4.30
C ALA A 62 10.58 11.74 -3.13
N VAL A 63 9.71 11.37 -2.18
CA VAL A 63 9.36 12.16 -0.98
C VAL A 63 10.25 11.79 0.21
N GLY A 64 10.48 12.77 1.08
CA GLY A 64 11.34 12.62 2.26
C GLY A 64 12.80 12.85 1.95
N LYS A 65 13.55 13.29 2.96
CA LYS A 65 14.99 13.57 2.81
C LYS A 65 15.82 12.31 2.51
N ASP A 66 15.39 11.16 3.04
CA ASP A 66 16.08 9.88 2.84
C ASP A 66 15.55 9.12 1.62
N LYS A 67 14.43 9.59 1.04
CA LYS A 67 13.73 8.98 -0.10
C LYS A 67 13.47 7.50 0.10
N LEU A 68 12.78 7.17 1.19
CA LEU A 68 12.37 5.81 1.50
C LEU A 68 10.92 5.58 1.06
N MET A 69 10.60 4.32 0.78
CA MET A 69 9.24 3.80 0.72
C MET A 69 9.15 2.58 1.62
N ARG A 70 9.09 2.84 2.93
CA ARG A 70 8.98 1.79 3.94
C ARG A 70 7.53 1.70 4.43
N ASP A 71 7.08 0.48 4.72
CA ASP A 71 5.74 0.19 5.24
C ASP A 71 4.62 0.80 4.36
N PRO A 72 4.55 0.50 3.05
CA PRO A 72 3.50 1.04 2.20
C PRO A 72 2.14 0.42 2.58
N SER A 73 1.18 1.27 2.96
CA SER A 73 -0.19 0.88 3.28
C SER A 73 -1.13 1.40 2.20
N ILE A 74 -1.92 0.52 1.59
CA ILE A 74 -2.84 0.82 0.49
C ILE A 74 -4.28 0.58 0.92
N CYS A 75 -5.15 1.57 0.67
CA CYS A 75 -6.59 1.46 0.85
C CYS A 75 -7.30 1.82 -0.47
N GLN A 76 -8.38 1.11 -0.80
CA GLN A 76 -9.21 1.43 -1.96
C GLN A 76 -10.48 2.17 -1.53
N SER A 77 -10.77 3.26 -2.23
CA SER A 77 -11.96 4.09 -2.08
C SER A 77 -13.17 3.48 -2.79
N PRO A 78 -14.41 3.87 -2.42
CA PRO A 78 -15.62 3.42 -3.11
C PRO A 78 -15.67 3.77 -4.60
N ASP A 79 -14.95 4.83 -5.01
CA ASP A 79 -14.83 5.22 -6.41
C ASP A 79 -13.78 4.40 -7.19
N GLY A 80 -13.17 3.41 -6.54
CA GLY A 80 -12.15 2.52 -7.09
C GLY A 80 -10.72 3.07 -7.03
N THR A 81 -10.49 4.29 -6.51
CA THR A 81 -9.13 4.84 -6.35
C THR A 81 -8.37 4.14 -5.24
N PHE A 82 -7.15 3.71 -5.53
CA PHE A 82 -6.20 3.26 -4.52
C PHE A 82 -5.42 4.46 -3.98
N HIS A 83 -5.37 4.58 -2.67
CA HIS A 83 -4.57 5.56 -1.94
C HIS A 83 -3.48 4.82 -1.19
N MET A 84 -2.27 5.37 -1.20
CA MET A 84 -1.12 4.79 -0.51
C MET A 84 -0.46 5.82 0.38
N VAL A 85 -0.08 5.39 1.58
CA VAL A 85 0.80 6.12 2.50
C VAL A 85 2.03 5.27 2.84
N TRP A 86 3.14 5.91 3.20
CA TRP A 86 4.38 5.22 3.58
C TRP A 86 5.30 6.08 4.45
N THR A 87 6.24 5.42 5.12
CA THR A 87 7.37 6.05 5.82
C THR A 87 8.40 6.57 4.80
N SER A 88 8.60 7.89 4.72
CA SER A 88 9.47 8.52 3.72
C SER A 88 10.92 8.74 4.15
N SER A 89 11.19 8.71 5.46
CA SER A 89 12.50 9.02 6.05
C SER A 89 12.64 8.39 7.44
N TRP A 90 13.89 8.20 7.89
CA TRP A 90 14.16 7.74 9.26
C TRP A 90 13.87 8.84 10.30
N THR A 91 14.16 10.09 9.98
CA THR A 91 14.05 11.20 10.94
C THR A 91 13.35 12.40 10.32
N ASP A 92 12.04 12.30 10.17
CA ASP A 92 11.21 13.31 9.53
C ASP A 92 9.81 13.35 10.13
N ARG A 93 9.09 14.44 9.93
CA ARG A 93 7.76 14.68 10.53
C ARG A 93 6.63 14.63 9.50
N ILE A 94 6.92 13.96 8.38
CA ILE A 94 6.01 13.77 7.25
C ILE A 94 5.87 12.28 6.96
N ILE A 95 4.81 11.93 6.25
CA ILE A 95 4.67 10.66 5.55
C ILE A 95 4.52 10.94 4.05
N GLY A 96 4.78 9.94 3.22
CA GLY A 96 4.52 10.03 1.79
C GLY A 96 3.09 9.66 1.44
N TYR A 97 2.59 10.21 0.33
CA TYR A 97 1.29 9.90 -0.25
C TYR A 97 1.31 9.84 -1.78
N ALA A 98 0.56 8.92 -2.36
CA ALA A 98 0.25 8.85 -3.78
C ALA A 98 -1.07 8.10 -3.99
N SER A 99 -1.67 8.27 -5.17
CA SER A 99 -2.90 7.55 -5.53
C SER A 99 -2.78 6.93 -6.92
N SER A 100 -3.57 5.89 -7.18
CA SER A 100 -3.61 5.18 -8.45
C SER A 100 -5.03 4.68 -8.76
N ARG A 101 -5.35 4.52 -10.03
CA ARG A 101 -6.60 3.87 -10.47
C ARG A 101 -6.41 2.39 -10.81
N ASP A 102 -5.17 1.93 -10.92
CA ASP A 102 -4.85 0.59 -11.44
C ASP A 102 -3.67 -0.10 -10.74
N LEU A 103 -3.13 0.49 -9.67
CA LEU A 103 -1.95 0.04 -8.90
C LEU A 103 -0.63 0.04 -9.68
N ILE A 104 -0.64 0.48 -10.94
CA ILE A 104 0.52 0.49 -11.85
C ILE A 104 0.99 1.92 -12.07
N HIS A 105 0.06 2.80 -12.44
CA HIS A 105 0.32 4.20 -12.70
C HIS A 105 -0.06 5.02 -11.47
N TRP A 106 0.95 5.58 -10.83
CA TRP A 106 0.79 6.35 -9.61
C TRP A 106 0.87 7.85 -9.90
N SER A 107 0.10 8.63 -9.13
CA SER A 107 0.14 10.08 -9.15
C SER A 107 1.52 10.61 -8.73
N GLU A 108 1.73 11.91 -8.93
CA GLU A 108 2.84 12.60 -8.27
C GLU A 108 2.80 12.36 -6.76
N GLN A 109 3.97 12.11 -6.18
CA GLN A 109 4.10 11.84 -4.75
C GLN A 109 4.03 13.14 -3.96
N GLN A 110 3.31 13.11 -2.84
CA GLN A 110 3.11 14.25 -1.95
C GLN A 110 3.66 13.94 -0.55
N ALA A 111 4.02 14.99 0.17
CA ALA A 111 4.35 14.92 1.59
C ALA A 111 3.13 15.32 2.41
N ILE A 112 2.69 14.47 3.35
CA ILE A 112 1.66 14.82 4.33
C ILE A 112 2.36 15.17 5.65
N PRO A 113 2.23 16.41 6.16
CA PRO A 113 2.98 16.91 7.32
C PRO A 113 2.39 16.52 8.68
N VAL A 114 2.14 15.23 8.91
CA VAL A 114 1.36 14.71 10.05
C VAL A 114 1.89 15.11 11.45
N MET A 115 3.19 15.37 11.61
CA MET A 115 3.75 15.80 12.90
C MET A 115 4.51 17.13 12.84
N MET A 116 4.36 17.92 11.76
CA MET A 116 5.11 19.19 11.63
C MET A 116 4.77 20.21 12.72
N HIS A 117 3.60 20.10 13.35
CA HIS A 117 3.17 20.91 14.47
C HIS A 117 3.83 20.54 15.81
N GLU A 118 4.54 19.40 15.87
CA GLU A 118 5.20 18.88 17.08
C GLU A 118 6.73 18.96 16.92
N PRO A 119 7.39 20.01 17.46
CA PRO A 119 8.82 20.22 17.26
C PRO A 119 9.70 19.11 17.82
N ALA A 120 9.25 18.44 18.88
CA ALA A 120 9.98 17.34 19.52
C ALA A 120 9.77 15.99 18.83
N ALA A 121 8.86 15.89 17.84
CA ALA A 121 8.68 14.66 17.08
C ALA A 121 9.92 14.36 16.26
N HIS A 122 10.42 13.13 16.41
CA HIS A 122 11.62 12.67 15.75
C HIS A 122 11.34 11.96 14.42
N ASN A 123 10.18 11.30 14.31
CA ASN A 123 9.83 10.45 13.18
C ASN A 123 8.30 10.34 12.97
N CYS A 124 7.90 9.90 11.78
CA CYS A 124 6.56 9.39 11.47
C CYS A 124 6.72 8.08 10.69
N TRP A 125 6.46 6.95 11.34
CA TRP A 125 6.77 5.62 10.82
C TRP A 125 5.53 4.72 10.75
N ALA A 126 5.61 3.71 9.89
CA ALA A 126 4.61 2.68 9.64
C ALA A 126 3.17 3.22 9.57
N PRO A 127 2.89 4.17 8.66
CA PRO A 127 1.54 4.68 8.54
C PRO A 127 0.59 3.62 7.96
N GLU A 128 -0.58 3.49 8.57
CA GLU A 128 -1.66 2.63 8.10
C GLU A 128 -2.86 3.47 7.68
N LEU A 129 -3.44 3.17 6.51
CA LEU A 129 -4.57 3.89 5.94
C LEU A 129 -5.84 3.04 5.96
N TYR A 130 -6.91 3.58 6.52
CA TYR A 130 -8.23 2.96 6.57
C TYR A 130 -9.31 3.92 6.10
N TYR A 131 -10.23 3.45 5.26
CA TYR A 131 -11.41 4.21 4.87
C TYR A 131 -12.65 3.66 5.59
N ASP A 132 -13.30 4.52 6.39
CA ASP A 132 -14.56 4.22 7.03
C ASP A 132 -15.72 4.64 6.13
N GLU A 133 -16.34 3.66 5.45
CA GLU A 133 -17.45 3.91 4.53
C GLU A 133 -18.65 4.63 5.17
N PRO A 134 -19.11 4.29 6.39
CA PRO A 134 -20.26 4.96 7.02
C PRO A 134 -20.05 6.45 7.25
N THR A 135 -18.86 6.87 7.67
CA THR A 135 -18.56 8.30 7.90
C THR A 135 -17.85 8.98 6.73
N GLN A 136 -17.53 8.23 5.67
CA GLN A 136 -16.78 8.69 4.50
C GLN A 136 -15.44 9.34 4.85
N THR A 137 -14.78 8.81 5.88
CA THR A 137 -13.57 9.41 6.47
C THR A 137 -12.38 8.48 6.30
N TYR A 138 -11.23 9.02 5.93
CA TYR A 138 -9.96 8.31 6.01
C TYR A 138 -9.34 8.52 7.38
N TYR A 139 -8.88 7.43 7.97
CA TYR A 139 -8.03 7.43 9.14
C TYR A 139 -6.63 7.04 8.74
N ILE A 140 -5.66 7.80 9.25
CA ILE A 140 -4.24 7.46 9.13
C ILE A 140 -3.71 7.28 10.54
N PHE A 141 -3.09 6.15 10.81
CA PHE A 141 -2.44 5.87 12.09
C PHE A 141 -0.96 5.73 11.85
N TRP A 142 -0.11 6.27 12.73
CA TRP A 142 1.33 6.15 12.59
C TRP A 142 2.02 6.11 13.96
N ALA A 143 3.28 5.66 13.94
CA ALA A 143 4.16 5.65 15.09
C ALA A 143 5.09 6.86 15.11
N THR A 144 5.20 7.54 16.25
CA THR A 144 6.12 8.66 16.44
C THR A 144 6.85 8.58 17.78
N THR A 145 8.17 8.79 17.73
CA THR A 145 8.97 9.02 18.94
C THR A 145 8.96 10.50 19.29
N ILE A 146 8.48 10.84 20.48
CA ILE A 146 8.68 12.16 21.10
C ILE A 146 9.46 11.99 22.41
N PRO A 147 10.71 12.48 22.50
CA PRO A 147 11.53 12.35 23.70
C PRO A 147 10.82 12.89 24.95
N GLY A 148 10.78 12.07 26.01
CA GLY A 148 10.24 12.46 27.32
C GLY A 148 8.72 12.43 27.46
N ARG A 149 7.97 12.12 26.39
CA ARG A 149 6.49 12.08 26.45
C ARG A 149 5.94 10.79 27.06
N HIS A 150 6.62 9.66 26.84
CA HIS A 150 6.21 8.35 27.35
C HIS A 150 7.26 7.79 28.32
N LYS A 151 6.81 7.05 29.33
CA LYS A 151 7.70 6.33 30.24
C LYS A 151 8.43 5.26 29.44
N LYS A 152 9.76 5.21 29.57
CA LYS A 152 10.54 4.11 28.97
C LYS A 152 10.08 2.79 29.57
N VAL A 153 9.60 1.88 28.72
CA VAL A 153 9.39 0.49 29.08
C VAL A 153 10.75 -0.21 29.05
N ALA A 154 10.99 -1.14 29.99
CA ALA A 154 12.24 -1.89 30.01
C ALA A 154 12.31 -2.82 28.79
N THR A 155 13.29 -2.62 27.91
CA THR A 155 13.57 -3.50 26.78
C THR A 155 14.35 -4.72 27.23
N SER A 156 13.99 -5.91 26.76
CA SER A 156 14.80 -7.11 26.89
C SER A 156 16.10 -7.01 26.06
N GLU A 157 17.11 -7.85 26.33
CA GLU A 157 18.36 -7.86 25.55
C GLU A 157 18.14 -8.17 24.06
N SER A 158 17.02 -8.80 23.71
CA SER A 158 16.59 -9.10 22.34
C SER A 158 15.87 -7.94 21.63
N GLU A 159 15.43 -6.90 22.35
CA GLU A 159 14.71 -5.74 21.81
C GLU A 159 15.63 -4.51 21.67
N LYS A 160 16.90 -4.73 21.32
CA LYS A 160 17.86 -3.64 21.05
C LYS A 160 17.63 -2.99 19.68
N ALA A 161 16.41 -2.50 19.46
CA ALA A 161 16.01 -1.47 18.51
C ALA A 161 14.50 -1.29 18.68
N GLU A 162 14.02 -0.04 18.67
CA GLU A 162 12.58 0.28 18.55
C GLU A 162 11.71 0.10 19.82
N SER A 163 11.97 0.90 20.87
CA SER A 163 10.83 1.30 21.72
C SER A 163 10.11 2.47 21.05
N SER A 164 9.15 2.17 20.20
CA SER A 164 8.18 3.15 19.68
C SER A 164 6.83 2.90 20.33
N ASP A 165 6.62 3.52 21.49
CA ASP A 165 5.26 3.76 21.98
C ASP A 165 4.74 5.02 21.29
N VAL A 166 3.61 4.91 20.59
CA VAL A 166 2.54 5.92 20.40
C VAL A 166 1.83 5.71 19.06
N LEU A 167 0.53 5.42 19.12
CA LEU A 167 -0.41 5.62 18.02
C LEU A 167 -0.86 7.09 18.08
N CYS A 168 -0.48 7.88 17.08
CA CYS A 168 -1.10 9.19 16.86
C CYS A 168 -2.32 9.02 15.95
N TYR A 169 -3.39 9.73 16.27
CA TYR A 169 -4.62 9.82 15.48
C TYR A 169 -4.75 11.28 15.02
N ASP A 170 -4.98 11.51 13.72
CA ASP A 170 -5.66 12.71 13.20
C ASP A 170 -6.91 12.25 12.44
#